data_AF-A0A1F6KCD5-F1
#
_entry.id   AF-A0A1F6KCD5-F1
#
_cell.length_a   1.000
_cell.length_b   1.000
_cell.length_c   1.000
_cell.angle_alpha   90.00
_cell.angle_beta   90.00
_cell.angle_gamma   90.00
#
_symmetry.space_group_name_H-M   'P 1'
#
loop_
_entity.id
_entity.type
_entity.pdbx_description
1 polymer ?
#
loop_
_entity_poly.entity_id
_entity_poly.type
_entity_poly.pdbx_seq_one_letter_code
_entity_poly.pdbx_strand_id
1 'polypeptide(L)'
;MARSLRETFVSSRTETFVVTTERGIKRVGFIIPSSEDITEKAKALHASSHEFFGIYQRAERFLQIPLADMAFSESKEYQGQLLFRDLNRFIYNVGSLFLNEKNIDYKTPEVITGEQGVGFISALVFAGALSFEDGLRLVEARANAMQAPLHAVGEHLQKTLRKNSEFVGHPFAEAIHAVTFSDAAIPIISLTQAEIIKTKEEVRLELLIQLNMPIIWEKVLKTMHKKGILYPFEIGALTAWTVMKDHPVVAAAVVATAAGLVTVTYRLKGRGKNTR
;
A
#
# COMPACT_ATOMS: atom_id res chain seq x y z
N MET A 1 -0.32 20.12 -50.58
CA MET A 1 0.31 19.79 -49.28
C MET A 1 -0.63 20.22 -48.17
N ALA A 2 -1.34 19.26 -47.59
CA ALA A 2 -2.32 19.48 -46.53
C ALA A 2 -1.78 18.92 -45.21
N ARG A 3 -1.74 19.79 -44.18
CA ARG A 3 -1.60 19.57 -42.73
C ARG A 3 -0.71 18.41 -42.25
N SER A 4 0.49 18.73 -41.77
CA SER A 4 1.38 17.81 -41.04
C SER A 4 1.41 18.09 -39.52
N LEU A 5 0.92 17.12 -38.73
CA LEU A 5 1.46 16.63 -37.44
C LEU A 5 1.92 17.62 -36.34
N ARG A 6 1.42 18.85 -36.31
CA ARG A 6 1.72 19.83 -35.22
C ARG A 6 0.53 20.22 -34.34
N GLU A 7 -0.61 19.55 -34.45
CA GLU A 7 -1.82 19.86 -33.68
C GLU A 7 -2.34 18.66 -32.85
N THR A 8 -1.45 17.83 -32.30
CA THR A 8 -1.83 16.78 -31.34
C THR A 8 -0.93 16.85 -30.11
N PHE A 9 -1.58 16.98 -28.95
CA PHE A 9 -1.02 17.09 -27.59
C PHE A 9 -0.47 18.47 -27.19
N VAL A 10 -1.40 19.29 -26.70
CA VAL A 10 -1.12 20.41 -25.80
C VAL A 10 -0.56 19.83 -24.49
N SER A 11 0.54 20.40 -24.03
CA SER A 11 1.28 20.05 -22.82
C SER A 11 0.39 19.83 -21.59
N SER A 12 0.45 18.63 -20.99
CA SER A 12 0.21 18.52 -19.56
C SER A 12 1.55 18.76 -18.87
N ARG A 13 1.72 19.95 -18.26
CA ARG A 13 2.84 20.26 -17.37
C ARG A 13 2.96 19.15 -16.32
N THR A 14 4.11 18.49 -16.27
CA THR A 14 4.51 17.69 -15.10
C THR A 14 4.93 18.69 -14.01
N GLU A 15 3.99 19.14 -13.18
CA GLU A 15 4.35 19.97 -12.03
C GLU A 15 5.07 19.09 -11.00
N THR A 16 6.40 19.17 -10.97
CA THR A 16 7.21 18.52 -9.93
C THR A 16 7.18 19.40 -8.70
N PHE A 17 6.41 19.02 -7.67
CA PHE A 17 6.36 19.73 -6.41
C PHE A 17 7.47 19.24 -5.47
N VAL A 18 8.53 20.05 -5.32
CA VAL A 18 9.60 19.78 -4.35
C VAL A 18 9.08 20.04 -2.94
N VAL A 19 9.16 19.01 -2.10
CA VAL A 19 8.79 19.15 -0.69
C VAL A 19 9.89 19.92 0.05
N THR A 20 9.60 21.16 0.41
CA THR A 20 10.48 21.98 1.25
C THR A 20 9.84 22.21 2.61
N THR A 21 10.37 21.59 3.65
CA THR A 21 10.19 22.11 5.01
C THR A 21 11.24 23.20 5.24
N GLU A 22 11.03 24.13 6.18
CA GLU A 22 12.03 25.17 6.52
C GLU A 22 13.43 24.59 6.88
N ARG A 23 13.51 23.29 7.20
CA ARG A 23 14.74 22.57 7.53
C ARG A 23 15.15 21.50 6.50
N GLY A 24 14.43 21.40 5.38
CA GLY A 24 14.56 20.31 4.40
C GLY A 24 14.05 18.95 4.91
N ILE A 25 13.72 18.04 4.00
CA ILE A 25 13.45 16.63 4.34
C ILE A 25 14.77 15.90 4.39
N LYS A 26 15.15 15.42 5.58
CA LYS A 26 16.42 14.72 5.80
C LYS A 26 16.31 13.21 5.75
N ARG A 27 15.14 12.68 6.09
CA ARG A 27 14.85 11.25 6.24
C ARG A 27 13.46 10.93 5.73
N VAL A 28 13.34 9.83 4.99
CA VAL A 28 12.13 9.45 4.26
C VAL A 28 11.64 8.11 4.80
N GLY A 29 10.34 8.01 5.07
CA GLY A 29 9.67 6.75 5.37
C GLY A 29 8.33 6.68 4.66
N PHE A 30 7.93 5.50 4.22
CA PHE A 30 6.70 5.30 3.46
C PHE A 30 5.63 4.58 4.30
N ILE A 31 4.37 4.99 4.12
CA ILE A 31 3.17 4.33 4.65
C ILE A 31 2.26 4.02 3.46
N ILE A 32 1.86 2.76 3.31
CA ILE A 32 1.03 2.31 2.18
C ILE A 32 -0.41 2.04 2.66
N PRO A 33 -1.44 2.68 2.08
CA PRO A 33 -2.83 2.55 2.53
C PRO A 33 -3.54 1.29 1.97
N SER A 34 -4.66 0.91 2.59
CA SER A 34 -5.51 -0.25 2.21
C SER A 34 -6.97 0.13 1.88
N SER A 35 -7.44 1.33 2.23
CA SER A 35 -8.87 1.56 2.49
C SER A 35 -9.65 2.36 1.44
N GLU A 36 -9.01 3.15 0.57
CA GLU A 36 -9.72 3.99 -0.42
C GLU A 36 -10.39 3.17 -1.52
N ASP A 37 -11.47 3.70 -2.09
CA ASP A 37 -11.89 3.31 -3.44
C ASP A 37 -11.03 4.05 -4.47
N ILE A 38 -10.24 3.30 -5.23
CA ILE A 38 -9.30 3.83 -6.21
C ILE A 38 -9.77 3.65 -7.64
N THR A 39 -11.00 3.18 -7.86
CA THR A 39 -11.47 2.72 -9.19
C THR A 39 -11.23 3.77 -10.27
N GLU A 40 -11.73 4.99 -10.08
CA GLU A 40 -11.56 6.08 -11.07
C GLU A 40 -10.10 6.53 -11.21
N LYS A 41 -9.33 6.56 -10.12
CA LYS A 41 -7.91 6.94 -10.15
C LYS A 41 -7.08 5.90 -10.92
N ALA A 42 -7.35 4.63 -10.67
CA ALA A 42 -6.70 3.51 -11.33
C ALA A 42 -7.06 3.44 -12.80
N LYS A 43 -8.34 3.66 -13.16
CA LYS A 43 -8.80 3.75 -14.54
C LYS A 43 -8.12 4.88 -15.30
N ALA A 44 -8.02 6.07 -14.68
CA ALA A 44 -7.33 7.20 -15.27
C ALA A 44 -5.84 6.92 -15.49
N LEU A 45 -5.15 6.39 -14.47
CA LEU A 45 -3.72 6.06 -14.54
C LEU A 45 -3.43 4.93 -15.55
N HIS A 46 -4.30 3.94 -15.63
CA HIS A 46 -4.26 2.85 -16.61
C HIS A 46 -4.41 3.37 -18.05
N ALA A 47 -5.27 4.36 -18.27
CA ALA A 47 -5.46 4.97 -19.59
C ALA A 47 -4.28 5.87 -20.01
N SER A 48 -3.56 6.46 -19.06
CA SER A 48 -2.57 7.51 -19.33
C SER A 48 -1.10 7.06 -19.21
N SER A 49 -0.79 5.95 -18.52
CA SER A 49 0.58 5.48 -18.28
C SER A 49 0.79 4.08 -18.88
N HIS A 50 1.72 3.98 -19.83
CA HIS A 50 2.08 2.72 -20.47
C HIS A 50 2.69 1.72 -19.47
N GLU A 51 3.51 2.22 -18.54
CA GLU A 51 4.10 1.41 -17.48
C GLU A 51 3.03 0.86 -16.53
N PHE A 52 2.08 1.68 -16.10
CA PHE A 52 1.01 1.25 -15.21
C PHE A 52 0.07 0.25 -15.89
N PHE A 53 -0.28 0.51 -17.15
CA PHE A 53 -0.98 -0.43 -18.01
C PHE A 53 -0.28 -1.80 -18.05
N GLY A 54 1.05 -1.82 -18.21
CA GLY A 54 1.85 -3.03 -18.21
C GLY A 54 1.78 -3.84 -16.90
N ILE A 55 1.55 -3.18 -15.76
CA ILE A 55 1.38 -3.85 -14.46
C ILE A 55 0.04 -4.58 -14.40
N TYR A 56 -1.05 -3.98 -14.91
CA TYR A 56 -2.34 -4.67 -15.03
C TYR A 56 -2.21 -5.89 -15.93
N GLN A 57 -1.61 -5.73 -17.11
CA GLN A 57 -1.43 -6.87 -18.02
C GLN A 57 -0.61 -8.00 -17.40
N ARG A 58 0.39 -7.68 -16.57
CA ARG A 58 1.16 -8.68 -15.83
C ARG A 58 0.28 -9.41 -14.82
N ALA A 59 -0.54 -8.69 -14.07
CA ALA A 59 -1.48 -9.30 -13.11
C ALA A 59 -2.53 -10.17 -13.82
N GLU A 60 -3.11 -9.70 -14.92
CA GLU A 60 -4.11 -10.44 -15.70
C GLU A 60 -3.53 -11.74 -16.29
N ARG A 61 -2.30 -11.69 -16.85
CA ARG A 61 -1.61 -12.90 -17.32
C ARG A 61 -1.31 -13.88 -16.18
N PHE A 62 -1.05 -13.38 -14.98
CA PHE A 62 -0.77 -14.25 -13.85
C PHE A 62 -2.05 -14.88 -13.28
N LEU A 63 -3.09 -14.07 -13.08
CA LEU A 63 -4.37 -14.49 -12.48
C LEU A 63 -5.31 -15.19 -13.49
N GLN A 64 -5.05 -15.06 -14.79
CA GLN A 64 -5.89 -15.56 -15.88
C GLN A 64 -7.32 -15.00 -15.84
N ILE A 65 -7.47 -13.73 -15.45
CA ILE A 65 -8.75 -12.99 -15.42
C ILE A 65 -8.58 -11.62 -16.08
N PRO A 66 -9.64 -11.05 -16.70
CA PRO A 66 -9.63 -9.68 -17.24
C PRO A 66 -9.85 -8.67 -16.10
N LEU A 67 -8.86 -8.55 -15.22
CA LEU A 67 -8.95 -7.77 -13.99
C LEU A 67 -9.25 -6.29 -14.23
N ALA A 68 -8.71 -5.67 -15.28
CA ALA A 68 -9.00 -4.27 -15.58
C ALA A 68 -10.49 -4.07 -15.91
N ASP A 69 -11.06 -4.93 -16.75
CA ASP A 69 -12.48 -4.88 -17.10
C ASP A 69 -13.37 -5.10 -15.88
N MET A 70 -13.02 -6.04 -15.01
CA MET A 70 -13.75 -6.33 -13.77
C MET A 70 -13.65 -5.18 -12.76
N ALA A 71 -12.43 -4.68 -12.53
CA ALA A 71 -12.14 -3.68 -11.53
C ALA A 71 -12.65 -2.27 -11.90
N PHE A 72 -12.71 -1.95 -13.20
CA PHE A 72 -13.23 -0.67 -13.72
C PHE A 72 -14.69 -0.74 -14.13
N SER A 73 -15.34 -1.89 -13.93
CA SER A 73 -16.75 -2.10 -14.26
C SER A 73 -17.67 -1.27 -13.37
N GLU A 74 -18.76 -0.78 -13.93
CA GLU A 74 -19.89 -0.24 -13.15
C GLU A 74 -20.81 -1.37 -12.62
N SER A 75 -20.51 -2.63 -12.94
CA SER A 75 -21.26 -3.79 -12.46
C SER A 75 -21.19 -3.88 -10.94
N LYS A 76 -22.35 -3.79 -10.28
CA LYS A 76 -22.48 -3.97 -8.83
C LYS A 76 -22.04 -5.37 -8.37
N GLU A 77 -22.10 -6.36 -9.25
CA GLU A 77 -21.61 -7.71 -8.98
C GLU A 77 -20.10 -7.73 -8.73
N TYR A 78 -19.33 -7.02 -9.56
CA TYR A 78 -17.87 -6.95 -9.41
C TYR A 78 -17.45 -5.93 -8.35
N GLN A 79 -18.11 -4.76 -8.31
CA GLN A 79 -17.85 -3.74 -7.30
C GLN A 79 -18.18 -4.21 -5.87
N GLY A 80 -19.09 -5.17 -5.71
CA GLY A 80 -19.41 -5.77 -4.42
C GLY A 80 -18.39 -6.80 -3.93
N GLN A 81 -17.49 -7.28 -4.78
CA GLN A 81 -16.55 -8.34 -4.43
C GLN A 81 -15.24 -7.76 -3.86
N LEU A 82 -14.93 -8.14 -2.62
CA LEU A 82 -13.71 -7.73 -1.94
C LEU A 82 -12.46 -8.13 -2.73
N LEU A 83 -12.50 -9.31 -3.37
CA LEU A 83 -11.40 -9.79 -4.21
C LEU A 83 -10.96 -8.77 -5.26
N PHE A 84 -11.88 -8.31 -6.10
CA PHE A 84 -11.53 -7.38 -7.18
C PHE A 84 -11.11 -6.02 -6.64
N ARG A 85 -11.75 -5.55 -5.57
CA ARG A 85 -11.36 -4.28 -4.91
C ARG A 85 -9.95 -4.33 -4.35
N ASP A 86 -9.61 -5.41 -3.64
CA ASP A 86 -8.31 -5.55 -2.99
C ASP A 86 -7.19 -5.80 -4.01
N LEU A 87 -7.45 -6.57 -5.07
CA LEU A 87 -6.52 -6.72 -6.20
C LEU A 87 -6.29 -5.39 -6.93
N ASN A 88 -7.35 -4.63 -7.20
CA ASN A 88 -7.27 -3.32 -7.84
C ASN A 88 -6.42 -2.35 -6.99
N ARG A 89 -6.65 -2.33 -5.67
CA ARG A 89 -5.87 -1.51 -4.72
C ARG A 89 -4.41 -1.94 -4.65
N PHE A 90 -4.15 -3.24 -4.61
CA PHE A 90 -2.78 -3.77 -4.57
C PHE A 90 -2.00 -3.33 -5.81
N ILE A 91 -2.57 -3.49 -7.01
CA ILE A 91 -1.95 -3.05 -8.26
C ILE A 91 -1.73 -1.55 -8.26
N TYR A 92 -2.72 -0.77 -7.82
CA TYR A 92 -2.60 0.69 -7.73
C TYR A 92 -1.48 1.12 -6.79
N ASN A 93 -1.37 0.53 -5.61
CA ASN A 93 -0.33 0.84 -4.64
C ASN A 93 1.06 0.47 -5.16
N VAL A 94 1.23 -0.76 -5.66
CA VAL A 94 2.50 -1.25 -6.20
C VAL A 94 2.93 -0.43 -7.42
N GLY A 95 2.01 -0.17 -8.34
CA GLY A 95 2.30 0.66 -9.51
C GLY A 95 2.64 2.09 -9.14
N SER A 96 1.92 2.68 -8.19
CA SER A 96 2.27 3.99 -7.64
C SER A 96 3.67 4.00 -7.04
N LEU A 97 4.04 2.99 -6.26
CA LEU A 97 5.37 2.91 -5.64
C LEU A 97 6.50 2.86 -6.69
N PHE A 98 6.39 2.00 -7.69
CA PHE A 98 7.41 1.85 -8.73
C PHE A 98 7.47 3.03 -9.71
N LEU A 99 6.34 3.64 -10.04
CA LEU A 99 6.32 4.87 -10.84
C LEU A 99 6.98 6.03 -10.10
N ASN A 100 6.76 6.11 -8.79
CA ASN A 100 7.35 7.15 -7.95
C ASN A 100 8.83 6.93 -7.69
N GLU A 101 9.30 5.71 -7.53
CA GLU A 101 10.74 5.43 -7.35
C GLU A 101 11.59 6.05 -8.47
N LYS A 102 11.06 6.11 -9.70
CA LYS A 102 11.75 6.73 -10.85
C LYS A 102 11.63 8.26 -10.91
N ASN A 103 10.61 8.83 -10.28
CA ASN A 103 10.25 10.26 -10.42
C ASN A 103 10.51 11.08 -9.15
N ILE A 104 10.78 10.46 -8.01
CA ILE A 104 11.12 11.14 -6.76
C ILE A 104 12.65 11.34 -6.71
N ASP A 105 13.09 12.59 -6.65
CA ASP A 105 14.50 12.99 -6.38
C ASP A 105 14.94 12.71 -4.91
N TYR A 106 14.14 11.96 -4.16
CA TYR A 106 14.47 11.49 -2.82
C TYR A 106 14.70 9.97 -2.85
N LYS A 107 15.85 9.59 -2.30
CA LYS A 107 16.36 8.22 -2.14
C LYS A 107 15.28 7.24 -1.65
N THR A 108 15.47 5.96 -1.99
CA THR A 108 14.80 4.80 -1.39
C THR A 108 14.51 5.05 0.10
N PRO A 109 13.27 4.82 0.59
CA PRO A 109 12.91 5.17 1.96
C PRO A 109 13.79 4.39 2.96
N GLU A 110 14.06 4.99 4.11
CA GLU A 110 14.83 4.33 5.17
C GLU A 110 14.03 3.22 5.87
N VAL A 111 12.70 3.37 5.85
CA VAL A 111 11.74 2.38 6.36
C VAL A 111 10.43 2.46 5.57
N ILE A 112 9.72 1.35 5.51
CA ILE A 112 8.38 1.28 4.93
C ILE A 112 7.43 0.52 5.87
N THR A 113 6.15 0.84 5.82
CA THR A 113 5.08 0.03 6.42
C THR A 113 3.79 0.25 5.63
N GLY A 114 2.71 -0.44 5.99
CA GLY A 114 1.42 -0.23 5.35
C GLY A 114 0.25 -0.67 6.22
N GLU A 115 -0.96 -0.26 5.87
CA GLU A 115 -2.18 -0.73 6.50
C GLU A 115 -2.32 -2.24 6.38
N GLN A 116 -2.83 -2.87 7.44
CA GLN A 116 -3.05 -4.31 7.48
C GLN A 116 -3.78 -4.80 6.22
N GLY A 117 -3.33 -5.92 5.66
CA GLY A 117 -3.82 -6.43 4.39
C GLY A 117 -3.10 -5.82 3.20
N VAL A 118 -3.85 -5.21 2.27
CA VAL A 118 -3.34 -4.78 0.96
C VAL A 118 -2.15 -3.82 1.07
N GLY A 119 -2.20 -2.83 1.95
CA GLY A 119 -1.14 -1.85 2.16
C GLY A 119 0.16 -2.49 2.62
N PHE A 120 0.10 -3.34 3.65
CA PHE A 120 1.26 -4.05 4.18
C PHE A 120 1.83 -5.02 3.15
N ILE A 121 1.00 -5.79 2.44
CA ILE A 121 1.46 -6.68 1.36
C ILE A 121 2.14 -5.87 0.23
N SER A 122 1.59 -4.71 -0.14
CA SER A 122 2.20 -3.81 -1.13
C SER A 122 3.57 -3.29 -0.66
N ALA A 123 3.69 -2.96 0.63
CA ALA A 123 4.96 -2.57 1.24
C ALA A 123 6.01 -3.70 1.20
N LEU A 124 5.60 -4.95 1.43
CA LEU A 124 6.50 -6.11 1.34
C LEU A 124 7.03 -6.33 -0.08
N VAL A 125 6.18 -6.14 -1.09
CA VAL A 125 6.59 -6.25 -2.50
C VAL A 125 7.58 -5.15 -2.87
N PHE A 126 7.30 -3.91 -2.49
CA PHE A 126 8.23 -2.80 -2.76
C PHE A 126 9.54 -2.92 -1.97
N ALA A 127 9.49 -3.47 -0.76
CA ALA A 127 10.68 -3.77 0.03
C ALA A 127 11.50 -4.96 -0.50
N GLY A 128 11.00 -5.68 -1.52
CA GLY A 128 11.65 -6.88 -2.06
C GLY A 128 11.51 -8.14 -1.21
N ALA A 129 10.69 -8.10 -0.16
CA ALA A 129 10.43 -9.26 0.70
C ALA A 129 9.49 -10.30 0.05
N LEU A 130 8.68 -9.85 -0.92
CA LEU A 130 7.79 -10.69 -1.74
C LEU A 130 7.92 -10.33 -3.22
N SER A 131 7.68 -11.32 -4.10
CA SER A 131 7.47 -11.05 -5.51
C SER A 131 6.10 -10.39 -5.75
N PHE A 132 5.93 -9.72 -6.89
CA PHE A 132 4.63 -9.16 -7.27
C PHE A 132 3.55 -10.24 -7.35
N GLU A 133 3.87 -11.37 -7.97
CA GLU A 133 2.99 -12.53 -8.12
C GLU A 133 2.60 -13.15 -6.77
N ASP A 134 3.54 -13.27 -5.83
CA ASP A 134 3.23 -13.74 -4.48
C ASP A 134 2.38 -12.74 -3.71
N GLY A 135 2.59 -11.44 -3.92
CA GLY A 135 1.70 -10.40 -3.43
C GLY A 135 0.27 -10.57 -3.92
N LEU A 136 0.08 -10.83 -5.23
CA LEU A 136 -1.24 -11.12 -5.80
C LEU A 136 -1.89 -12.36 -5.15
N ARG A 137 -1.14 -13.45 -4.99
CA ARG A 137 -1.62 -14.67 -4.31
C ARG A 137 -2.08 -14.39 -2.88
N LEU A 138 -1.31 -13.61 -2.12
CA LEU A 138 -1.66 -13.27 -0.75
C LEU A 138 -2.91 -12.39 -0.68
N VAL A 139 -3.03 -11.40 -1.58
CA VAL A 139 -4.21 -10.52 -1.63
C VAL A 139 -5.47 -11.31 -1.99
N GLU A 140 -5.39 -12.18 -3.00
CA GLU A 140 -6.48 -13.08 -3.38
C GLU A 140 -6.90 -14.00 -2.23
N ALA A 141 -5.94 -14.72 -1.64
CA ALA A 141 -6.20 -15.63 -0.53
C ALA A 141 -6.82 -14.91 0.67
N ARG A 142 -6.36 -13.69 0.95
CA ARG A 142 -6.90 -12.85 2.02
C ARG A 142 -8.35 -12.45 1.77
N ALA A 143 -8.65 -11.94 0.58
CA ALA A 143 -9.99 -11.49 0.23
C ALA A 143 -10.99 -12.67 0.26
N ASN A 144 -10.59 -13.81 -0.29
CA ASN A 144 -11.39 -15.04 -0.28
C ASN A 144 -11.63 -15.54 1.15
N ALA A 145 -10.62 -15.52 2.03
CA ALA A 145 -10.77 -15.90 3.43
C ALA A 145 -11.73 -14.99 4.20
N MET A 146 -11.77 -13.69 3.88
CA MET A 146 -12.68 -12.72 4.52
C MET A 146 -14.13 -12.82 4.03
N GLN A 147 -14.33 -13.24 2.80
CA GLN A 147 -15.67 -13.42 2.22
C GLN A 147 -16.24 -14.83 2.48
N ALA A 148 -15.41 -15.77 2.95
CA ALA A 148 -15.87 -17.10 3.34
C ALA A 148 -16.90 -17.00 4.50
N PRO A 149 -17.99 -17.77 4.48
CA PRO A 149 -18.96 -17.79 5.58
C PRO A 149 -18.26 -18.10 6.92
N LEU A 150 -18.58 -17.35 7.99
CA LEU A 150 -18.00 -17.56 9.33
C LEU A 150 -18.05 -19.03 9.80
N HIS A 151 -19.05 -19.80 9.36
CA HIS A 151 -19.22 -21.22 9.69
C HIS A 151 -18.25 -22.16 8.95
N ALA A 152 -17.70 -21.76 7.80
CA ALA A 152 -16.69 -22.54 7.06
C ALA A 152 -15.29 -22.45 7.71
N VAL A 153 -15.04 -21.39 8.49
CA VAL A 153 -13.80 -21.22 9.27
C VAL A 153 -13.85 -22.03 10.59
N GLY A 154 -14.98 -22.69 10.86
CA GLY A 154 -15.13 -23.72 11.88
C GLY A 154 -15.18 -23.18 13.31
N GLU A 155 -16.22 -23.56 14.05
CA GLU A 155 -16.34 -23.42 15.52
C GLU A 155 -15.12 -23.98 16.29
N HIS A 156 -14.26 -24.75 15.62
CA HIS A 156 -12.98 -25.24 16.14
C HIS A 156 -11.92 -24.15 16.27
N LEU A 157 -11.89 -23.13 15.39
CA LEU A 157 -10.88 -22.08 15.43
C LEU A 157 -11.05 -21.17 16.65
N GLN A 158 -12.29 -20.88 17.06
CA GLN A 158 -12.55 -20.05 18.25
C GLN A 158 -12.04 -20.66 19.57
N LYS A 159 -11.95 -21.99 19.66
CA LYS A 159 -11.52 -22.71 20.87
C LYS A 159 -10.01 -22.95 20.95
N THR A 160 -9.30 -22.91 19.83
CA THR A 160 -7.88 -23.33 19.73
C THR A 160 -6.89 -22.15 19.75
N LEU A 161 -7.37 -20.90 19.74
CA LEU A 161 -6.59 -19.64 19.67
C LEU A 161 -5.74 -19.27 20.92
N ARG A 162 -5.10 -20.23 21.59
CA ARG A 162 -4.25 -19.94 22.78
C ARG A 162 -2.84 -20.52 22.75
N LYS A 163 -2.42 -21.21 21.68
CA LYS A 163 -1.04 -21.70 21.57
C LYS A 163 -0.53 -21.40 20.17
N ASN A 164 0.75 -21.05 20.07
CA ASN A 164 1.48 -20.61 18.86
C ASN A 164 1.62 -21.71 17.78
N SER A 165 0.67 -22.64 17.72
CA SER A 165 0.50 -23.78 16.83
C SER A 165 -1.03 -23.94 16.69
N GLU A 166 -1.70 -23.72 15.57
CA GLU A 166 -1.35 -23.80 14.16
C GLU A 166 -2.50 -23.08 13.42
N PHE A 167 -2.21 -22.19 12.48
CA PHE A 167 -3.24 -21.64 11.57
C PHE A 167 -3.65 -22.67 10.49
N VAL A 168 -3.58 -23.97 10.80
CA VAL A 168 -3.90 -25.07 9.88
C VAL A 168 -5.37 -24.97 9.47
N GLY A 169 -5.62 -24.96 8.16
CA GLY A 169 -6.93 -24.75 7.58
C GLY A 169 -7.35 -23.29 7.42
N HIS A 170 -6.56 -22.30 7.87
CA HIS A 170 -6.84 -20.89 7.59
C HIS A 170 -6.31 -20.52 6.18
N PRO A 171 -7.16 -20.19 5.19
CA PRO A 171 -6.73 -20.06 3.80
C PRO A 171 -5.62 -19.03 3.58
N PHE A 172 -5.68 -17.90 4.29
CA PHE A 172 -4.61 -16.89 4.20
C PHE A 172 -3.28 -17.35 4.82
N ALA A 173 -3.32 -18.17 5.88
CA ALA A 173 -2.09 -18.64 6.51
C ALA A 173 -1.42 -19.72 5.65
N GLU A 174 -2.21 -20.59 5.03
CA GLU A 174 -1.73 -21.55 4.03
C GLU A 174 -1.09 -20.83 2.84
N ALA A 175 -1.71 -19.76 2.34
CA ALA A 175 -1.12 -18.92 1.30
C ALA A 175 0.21 -18.28 1.75
N ILE A 176 0.29 -17.74 2.97
CA ILE A 176 1.55 -17.25 3.56
C ILE A 176 2.60 -18.37 3.61
N HIS A 177 2.21 -19.62 3.87
CA HIS A 177 3.15 -20.73 3.88
C HIS A 177 3.66 -21.12 2.49
N ALA A 178 2.80 -20.99 1.46
CA ALA A 178 3.08 -21.38 0.08
C ALA A 178 3.93 -20.37 -0.71
N VAL A 179 3.89 -19.08 -0.35
CA VAL A 179 4.70 -18.06 -1.04
C VAL A 179 6.16 -18.05 -0.56
N THR A 180 7.04 -17.52 -1.42
CA THR A 180 8.46 -17.40 -1.09
C THR A 180 8.75 -16.01 -0.53
N PHE A 181 9.43 -15.96 0.61
CA PHE A 181 9.92 -14.72 1.23
C PHE A 181 11.42 -14.55 1.02
N SER A 182 11.83 -13.30 0.84
CA SER A 182 13.22 -12.85 0.87
C SER A 182 13.42 -11.84 2.00
N ASP A 183 14.68 -11.60 2.36
CA ASP A 183 15.00 -10.50 3.26
C ASP A 183 14.65 -9.16 2.61
N ALA A 184 13.99 -8.30 3.37
CA ALA A 184 13.58 -7.00 2.90
C ALA A 184 14.81 -6.11 2.64
N ALA A 185 14.93 -5.58 1.43
CA ALA A 185 15.96 -4.59 1.09
C ALA A 185 15.72 -3.27 1.85
N ILE A 186 14.44 -2.92 2.03
CA ILE A 186 13.99 -1.76 2.81
C ILE A 186 13.47 -2.28 4.15
N PRO A 187 14.00 -1.81 5.30
CA PRO A 187 13.49 -2.23 6.60
C PRO A 187 12.00 -1.91 6.77
N ILE A 188 11.25 -2.84 7.36
CA ILE A 188 9.81 -2.69 7.58
C ILE A 188 9.53 -2.38 9.04
N ILE A 189 8.57 -1.49 9.34
CA ILE A 189 8.06 -1.35 10.70
C ILE A 189 6.89 -2.30 10.89
N SER A 190 7.04 -3.25 11.83
CA SER A 190 6.00 -4.18 12.27
C SER A 190 4.77 -3.43 12.77
N LEU A 191 3.58 -3.90 12.39
CA LEU A 191 2.32 -3.31 12.81
C LEU A 191 1.87 -3.78 14.20
N THR A 192 2.36 -4.94 14.65
CA THR A 192 1.96 -5.57 15.91
C THR A 192 2.95 -5.32 17.05
N GLN A 193 4.22 -5.06 16.72
CA GLN A 193 5.30 -4.85 17.69
C GLN A 193 5.90 -3.44 17.61
N ALA A 194 5.70 -2.72 16.50
CA ALA A 194 6.30 -1.40 16.22
C ALA A 194 7.84 -1.41 16.22
N GLU A 195 8.42 -2.57 15.92
CA GLU A 195 9.86 -2.78 15.76
C GLU A 195 10.25 -2.86 14.29
N ILE A 196 11.55 -2.72 14.01
CA ILE A 196 12.09 -2.85 12.66
C ILE A 196 12.36 -4.31 12.39
N ILE A 197 11.74 -4.84 11.35
CA ILE A 197 11.94 -6.20 10.86
C ILE A 197 12.58 -6.17 9.46
N LYS A 198 13.38 -7.18 9.15
CA LYS A 198 14.08 -7.26 7.85
C LYS A 198 14.18 -8.68 7.32
N THR A 199 14.35 -9.66 8.18
CA THR A 199 14.56 -11.05 7.73
C THR A 199 13.26 -11.65 7.19
N LYS A 200 13.38 -12.58 6.25
CA LYS A 200 12.23 -13.32 5.70
C LYS A 200 11.40 -14.01 6.79
N GLU A 201 12.04 -14.51 7.85
CA GLU A 201 11.36 -15.14 8.99
C GLU A 201 10.52 -14.13 9.79
N GLU A 202 11.09 -12.96 10.11
CA GLU A 202 10.37 -11.91 10.84
C GLU A 202 9.18 -11.37 10.03
N VAL A 203 9.37 -11.14 8.73
CA VAL A 203 8.32 -10.65 7.83
C VAL A 203 7.18 -11.67 7.69
N ARG A 204 7.52 -12.94 7.48
CA ARG A 204 6.53 -14.03 7.43
C ARG A 204 5.78 -14.15 8.76
N LEU A 205 6.48 -14.07 9.88
CA LEU A 205 5.87 -14.12 11.21
C LEU A 205 4.92 -12.94 11.43
N GLU A 206 5.31 -11.73 11.05
CA GLU A 206 4.50 -10.52 11.17
C GLU A 206 3.15 -10.66 10.43
N LEU A 207 3.13 -11.20 9.21
CA LEU A 207 1.89 -11.46 8.49
C LEU A 207 0.99 -12.48 9.19
N LEU A 208 1.57 -13.53 9.80
CA LEU A 208 0.81 -14.55 10.53
C LEU A 208 0.21 -13.98 11.82
N ILE A 209 0.99 -13.23 12.60
CA ILE A 209 0.50 -12.69 13.88
C ILE A 209 -0.53 -11.58 13.70
N GLN A 210 -0.48 -10.83 12.58
CA GLN A 210 -1.51 -9.85 12.22
C GLN A 210 -2.91 -10.48 12.10
N LEU A 211 -3.05 -11.79 11.91
CA LEU A 211 -4.36 -12.46 11.90
C LEU A 211 -5.10 -12.35 13.23
N ASN A 212 -4.37 -12.28 14.35
CA ASN A 212 -4.95 -12.34 15.70
C ASN A 212 -4.53 -11.19 16.63
N MET A 213 -3.57 -10.37 16.21
CA MET A 213 -3.01 -9.30 17.03
C MET A 213 -3.53 -7.92 16.60
N PRO A 214 -3.82 -7.03 17.56
CA PRO A 214 -4.22 -5.67 17.24
C PRO A 214 -3.07 -4.88 16.61
N ILE A 215 -3.41 -4.00 15.68
CA ILE A 215 -2.47 -3.07 15.06
C ILE A 215 -2.21 -1.87 15.99
N ILE A 216 -0.95 -1.53 16.20
CA ILE A 216 -0.51 -0.50 17.16
C ILE A 216 0.07 0.75 16.47
N TRP A 217 -0.73 1.40 15.64
CA TRP A 217 -0.34 2.55 14.81
C TRP A 217 0.36 3.68 15.55
N GLU A 218 -0.11 4.05 16.74
CA GLU A 218 0.51 5.12 17.53
C GLU A 218 1.99 4.79 17.84
N LYS A 219 2.29 3.52 18.15
CA LYS A 219 3.66 3.07 18.41
C LYS A 219 4.49 3.02 17.12
N VAL A 220 3.90 2.58 16.00
CA VAL A 220 4.55 2.59 14.67
C VAL A 220 5.02 4.01 14.30
N LEU A 221 4.15 5.00 14.45
CA LEU A 221 4.49 6.41 14.18
C LEU A 221 5.54 6.95 15.16
N LYS A 222 5.48 6.58 16.44
CA LYS A 222 6.53 6.90 17.42
C LYS A 222 7.88 6.31 17.02
N THR A 223 7.91 5.10 16.47
CA THR A 223 9.14 4.47 15.96
C THR A 223 9.69 5.23 14.75
N MET A 224 8.86 5.64 13.79
CA MET A 224 9.28 6.51 12.68
C MET A 224 9.89 7.83 13.18
N HIS A 225 9.21 8.48 14.13
CA HIS A 225 9.68 9.74 14.71
C HIS A 225 11.03 9.59 15.43
N LYS A 226 11.22 8.53 16.22
CA LYS A 226 12.51 8.22 16.87
C LYS A 226 13.65 8.01 15.88
N LYS A 227 13.35 7.54 14.66
CA LYS A 227 14.32 7.45 13.56
C LYS A 227 14.58 8.76 12.83
N GLY A 228 13.99 9.87 13.27
CA GLY A 228 14.12 11.18 12.63
C GLY A 228 13.26 11.34 11.38
N ILE A 229 12.34 10.41 11.12
CA ILE A 229 11.33 10.55 10.07
C ILE A 229 10.19 11.34 10.68
N LEU A 230 10.26 12.66 10.50
CA LEU A 230 9.28 13.60 11.06
C LEU A 230 7.97 13.61 10.27
N TYR A 231 8.06 13.30 8.97
CA TYR A 231 6.95 13.38 8.03
C TYR A 231 6.99 12.15 7.12
N PRO A 232 6.33 11.04 7.50
CA PRO A 232 6.22 9.89 6.60
C PRO A 232 5.35 10.24 5.41
N PHE A 233 5.66 9.65 4.26
CA PHE A 233 4.90 9.82 3.03
C PHE A 233 3.90 8.68 2.90
N GLU A 234 2.63 9.04 2.79
CA GLU A 234 1.62 8.10 2.31
C GLU A 234 1.75 7.97 0.78
N ILE A 235 1.90 6.75 0.25
CA ILE A 235 2.02 6.48 -1.19
C ILE A 235 0.95 5.47 -1.60
N GLY A 236 0.09 5.84 -2.55
CA GLY A 236 -0.95 4.96 -3.10
C GLY A 236 -2.37 5.49 -2.93
N ALA A 237 -3.30 4.59 -2.60
CA ALA A 237 -4.73 4.81 -2.40
C ALA A 237 -5.05 5.68 -1.16
N LEU A 238 -4.93 7.01 -1.27
CA LEU A 238 -5.05 7.99 -0.18
C LEU A 238 -6.25 7.75 0.77
N THR A 239 -5.98 7.23 1.98
CA THR A 239 -6.95 7.22 3.09
C THR A 239 -6.34 7.06 4.47
N ALA A 240 -5.08 6.65 4.63
CA ALA A 240 -4.52 6.38 5.96
C ALA A 240 -4.53 7.66 6.83
N TRP A 241 -4.37 8.81 6.18
CA TRP A 241 -4.53 10.11 6.81
C TRP A 241 -5.93 10.35 7.41
N THR A 242 -7.02 9.79 6.88
CA THR A 242 -8.36 10.00 7.48
C THR A 242 -8.45 9.50 8.92
N VAL A 243 -7.66 8.48 9.27
CA VAL A 243 -7.54 7.92 10.62
C VAL A 243 -6.46 8.63 11.45
N MET A 244 -5.42 9.21 10.80
CA MET A 244 -4.24 9.80 11.45
C MET A 244 -4.15 11.34 11.38
N LYS A 245 -5.14 12.02 10.79
CA LYS A 245 -5.16 13.47 10.55
C LYS A 245 -4.99 14.33 11.79
N ASP A 246 -5.42 13.82 12.94
CA ASP A 246 -5.36 14.50 14.23
C ASP A 246 -4.11 14.07 15.04
N HIS A 247 -3.28 13.17 14.51
CA HIS A 247 -2.08 12.70 15.19
C HIS A 247 -0.97 13.76 15.06
N PRO A 248 -0.35 14.22 16.16
CA PRO A 248 0.56 15.37 16.18
C PRO A 248 1.91 15.15 15.46
N VAL A 249 2.08 14.02 14.76
CA VAL A 249 3.34 13.53 14.19
C VAL A 249 3.26 13.32 12.67
N VAL A 250 2.09 13.46 12.02
CA VAL A 250 1.94 13.21 10.57
C VAL A 250 1.67 14.53 9.85
N ALA A 251 2.50 14.96 8.89
CA ALA A 251 2.35 16.25 8.22
C ALA A 251 2.50 16.28 6.68
N ALA A 252 2.67 15.15 6.00
CA ALA A 252 2.82 15.15 4.55
C ALA A 252 2.12 13.95 3.90
N ALA A 253 1.34 14.21 2.85
CA ALA A 253 0.79 13.18 1.95
C ALA A 253 1.30 13.48 0.53
N VAL A 254 1.78 12.46 -0.17
CA VAL A 254 2.25 12.59 -1.55
C VAL A 254 1.44 11.66 -2.44
N VAL A 255 0.72 12.25 -3.38
CA VAL A 255 -0.17 11.53 -4.29
C VAL A 255 0.58 11.20 -5.57
N ALA A 256 0.55 9.92 -5.95
CA ALA A 256 0.88 9.52 -7.31
C ALA A 256 -0.31 9.81 -8.21
N THR A 257 -0.12 10.58 -9.28
CA THR A 257 -1.13 10.72 -10.34
C THR A 257 -0.55 10.33 -11.69
N ALA A 258 -1.46 10.06 -12.63
CA ALA A 258 -1.19 9.94 -14.06
C ALA A 258 -0.25 11.00 -14.66
N ALA A 259 -0.27 12.22 -14.11
CA ALA A 259 0.49 13.36 -14.58
C ALA A 259 1.80 13.61 -13.79
N GLY A 260 2.15 12.73 -12.85
CA GLY A 260 3.28 12.87 -11.93
C GLY A 260 2.86 13.00 -10.47
N LEU A 261 3.81 13.40 -9.62
CA LEU A 261 3.61 13.60 -8.19
C LEU A 261 2.74 14.83 -7.93
N VAL A 262 1.57 14.64 -7.34
CA VAL A 262 0.80 15.74 -6.75
C VAL A 262 1.02 15.68 -5.25
N THR A 263 1.86 16.59 -4.75
CA THR A 263 2.04 16.74 -3.30
C THR A 263 0.92 17.60 -2.74
N VAL A 264 0.16 17.07 -1.78
CA VAL A 264 -0.76 17.88 -0.99
C VAL A 264 -0.14 18.10 0.38
N THR A 265 0.50 19.26 0.56
CA THR A 265 1.09 19.65 1.84
C THR A 265 0.02 20.21 2.75
N TYR A 266 -0.25 19.54 3.87
CA TYR A 266 -1.10 20.08 4.94
C TYR A 266 -0.24 20.70 6.03
N ARG A 267 -0.42 22.00 6.27
CA ARG A 267 0.28 22.73 7.33
C ARG A 267 -0.33 22.30 8.67
N LEU A 268 0.45 21.64 9.54
CA LEU A 268 0.05 21.43 10.93
C LEU A 268 -0.26 22.82 11.53
N LYS A 269 -1.51 23.05 11.96
CA LYS A 269 -1.81 24.17 12.86
C LYS A 269 -1.01 23.90 14.12
N GLY A 270 0.12 24.59 14.27
CA GLY A 270 0.85 24.60 15.53
C GLY A 270 -0.15 24.92 16.64
N ARG A 271 -0.14 24.14 17.73
CA ARG A 271 -0.76 24.61 18.96
C ARG A 271 -0.15 25.99 19.23
N GLY A 272 -0.94 27.03 19.01
CA GLY A 272 -0.59 28.37 19.43
C GLY A 272 -0.16 28.25 20.88
N LYS A 273 1.06 28.68 21.18
CA LYS A 273 1.42 29.00 22.55
C LYS A 273 0.39 30.03 22.99
N ASN A 274 -0.58 29.64 23.81
CA ASN A 274 -1.29 30.59 24.64
C ASN A 274 -0.27 31.08 25.68
N THR A 275 0.55 32.04 25.25
CA THR A 275 1.16 33.02 26.14
C THR A 275 0.13 34.13 26.32
N ARG A 276 -0.64 34.03 27.40
CA ARG A 276 -1.03 35.12 28.28
C ARG A 276 -1.52 34.53 29.58
#